data_AF-A0A6I8NVM7-F1
#
_entry.id   AF-A0A6I8NVM7-F1
#
_cell.length_a   1.000
_cell.length_b   1.000
_cell.length_c   1.000
_cell.angle_alpha   90.00
_cell.angle_beta   90.00
_cell.angle_gamma   90.00
#
_symmetry.space_group_name_H-M   'P 1'
#
loop_
_entity.id
_entity.type
_entity.pdbx_description
1 polymer ?
#
loop_
_entity_poly.entity_id
_entity_poly.type
_entity_poly.pdbx_seq_one_letter_code
_entity_poly.pdbx_strand_id
1 'polypeptide(L)'
;TLYNVKAEIFPPLGTEYCKTGSLCSLEVSITRLSDLLEVDKDESLTESDEYCSTKLMYEVVDNSSNWAVCGKSSGVLSMPVAARATHKVHMEVMPLFAGYLPFPDVRLFKYLPHHSAHSTQLDADSWIENDNLSVDKNTDDQADSSSIKSRGSLHSTASTETRGFPMPRLQSFPAGQVFNSSTGMQILVIPSKDDHVLEVNVT
;
A
#
# COMPACT_ATOMS: atom_id res chain seq x y z
N THR A 1 -8.39 5.83 21.77
CA THR A 1 -8.53 5.90 20.30
C THR A 1 -7.88 7.15 19.77
N LEU A 2 -6.98 7.00 18.81
CA LEU A 2 -6.26 8.07 18.13
C LEU A 2 -6.88 8.41 16.76
N TYR A 3 -7.27 7.39 15.99
CA TYR A 3 -7.88 7.56 14.67
C TYR A 3 -9.28 6.94 14.62
N ASN A 4 -10.19 7.64 13.97
CA ASN A 4 -11.45 7.10 13.50
C ASN A 4 -11.38 6.84 11.99
N VAL A 5 -11.81 5.67 11.57
CA VAL A 5 -11.93 5.29 10.16
C VAL A 5 -13.41 5.04 9.87
N LYS A 6 -13.93 5.65 8.81
CA LYS A 6 -15.31 5.48 8.37
C LYS A 6 -15.33 5.26 6.87
N ALA A 7 -15.93 4.15 6.44
CA ALA A 7 -16.23 3.89 5.05
C ALA A 7 -17.69 4.26 4.73
N GLU A 8 -17.90 4.86 3.56
CA GLU A 8 -19.22 5.17 2.99
C GLU A 8 -19.25 4.67 1.55
N ILE A 9 -20.29 3.90 1.20
CA ILE A 9 -20.48 3.38 -0.15
C ILE A 9 -21.66 4.10 -0.77
N PHE A 10 -21.46 4.63 -1.98
CA PHE A 10 -22.47 5.35 -2.74
C PHE A 10 -22.79 4.59 -4.03
N PRO A 11 -24.07 4.46 -4.38
CA PRO A 11 -24.46 3.86 -5.65
C PRO A 11 -23.97 4.74 -6.83
N PRO A 12 -23.90 4.16 -8.05
CA PRO A 12 -23.61 4.93 -9.25
C PRO A 12 -24.54 6.15 -9.38
N LEU A 13 -24.01 7.25 -9.94
CA LEU A 13 -24.78 8.49 -10.13
C LEU A 13 -26.11 8.22 -10.87
N GLY A 14 -27.20 8.77 -10.34
CA GLY A 14 -28.54 8.59 -10.90
C GLY A 14 -29.23 7.28 -10.53
N THR A 15 -28.65 6.47 -9.64
CA THR A 15 -29.27 5.26 -9.10
C THR A 15 -29.47 5.35 -7.60
N GLU A 16 -30.52 4.70 -7.08
CA GLU A 16 -30.86 4.70 -5.65
C GLU A 16 -30.10 3.63 -4.86
N TYR A 17 -29.74 2.51 -5.50
CA TYR A 17 -29.12 1.35 -4.87
C TYR A 17 -27.89 0.86 -5.64
N CYS A 18 -26.92 0.32 -4.90
CA CYS A 18 -25.85 -0.47 -5.51
C CYS A 18 -26.45 -1.71 -6.18
N LYS A 19 -25.88 -2.10 -7.31
CA LYS A 19 -26.28 -3.29 -8.06
C LYS A 19 -25.10 -4.20 -8.26
N THR A 20 -25.37 -5.50 -8.22
CA THR A 20 -24.36 -6.54 -8.50
C THR A 20 -23.70 -6.23 -9.85
N GLY A 21 -22.37 -6.27 -9.91
CA GLY A 21 -21.60 -5.99 -11.13
C GLY A 21 -21.52 -4.52 -11.54
N SER A 22 -22.08 -3.57 -10.78
CA SER A 22 -21.98 -2.12 -11.07
C SER A 22 -20.96 -1.44 -10.16
N LEU A 23 -20.20 -0.48 -10.68
CA LEU A 23 -19.22 0.29 -9.90
C LEU A 23 -19.92 1.24 -8.93
N CYS A 24 -19.74 1.03 -7.63
CA CYS A 24 -20.11 1.93 -6.54
C CYS A 24 -18.89 2.73 -6.08
N SER A 25 -19.11 3.96 -5.62
CA SER A 25 -18.04 4.79 -5.04
C SER A 25 -17.85 4.40 -3.57
N LEU A 26 -16.60 4.19 -3.16
CA LEU A 26 -16.20 4.00 -1.76
C LEU A 26 -15.39 5.22 -1.31
N GLU A 27 -15.93 5.96 -0.34
CA GLU A 27 -15.22 7.02 0.37
C GLU A 27 -14.74 6.49 1.72
N VAL A 28 -13.44 6.59 1.98
CA VAL A 28 -12.84 6.29 3.28
C VAL A 28 -12.38 7.59 3.94
N SER A 29 -13.04 7.95 5.03
CA SER A 29 -12.71 9.08 5.89
C SER A 29 -11.85 8.62 7.06
N ILE A 30 -10.64 9.17 7.18
CA ILE A 30 -9.71 8.92 8.29
C ILE A 30 -9.58 10.22 9.08
N THR A 31 -9.99 10.21 10.34
CA THR A 31 -10.00 11.39 11.22
C THR A 31 -9.11 11.16 12.43
N ARG A 32 -8.16 12.07 12.68
CA ARG A 32 -7.42 12.12 13.94
C ARG A 32 -8.32 12.68 15.05
N LEU A 33 -8.37 12.02 16.21
CA LEU A 33 -9.29 12.38 17.30
C LEU A 33 -8.65 13.24 18.39
N SER A 34 -7.32 13.26 18.49
CA SER A 34 -6.58 13.94 19.55
C SER A 34 -5.42 14.73 18.95
N ASP A 35 -5.01 15.81 19.61
CA ASP A 35 -3.82 16.57 19.21
C ASP A 35 -2.53 15.74 19.39
N LEU A 36 -1.40 16.27 18.96
CA LEU A 36 -0.10 15.66 19.25
C LEU A 36 0.18 15.77 20.74
N LEU A 37 0.47 14.64 21.39
CA LEU A 37 1.09 14.64 22.71
C LEU A 37 2.59 14.39 22.57
N GLU A 38 3.40 14.93 23.48
CA GLU A 38 4.86 14.71 23.48
C GLU A 38 5.24 13.22 23.55
N VAL A 39 4.37 12.39 24.16
CA VAL A 39 4.54 10.93 24.24
C VAL A 39 4.31 10.23 22.89
N ASP A 40 3.59 10.89 21.97
CA ASP A 40 3.33 10.38 20.61
C ASP A 40 4.45 10.75 19.62
N LYS A 41 5.52 11.41 20.10
CA LYS A 41 6.66 11.82 19.27
C LYS A 41 7.48 10.61 18.83
N ASP A 42 7.45 10.30 17.55
CA ASP A 42 8.06 9.09 16.98
C ASP A 42 8.58 9.34 15.54
N GLU A 43 9.36 8.39 14.99
CA GLU A 43 9.94 8.41 13.63
C GLU A 43 8.97 8.69 12.45
N SER A 44 7.67 8.47 12.58
CA SER A 44 6.66 8.78 11.55
C SER A 44 6.33 10.27 11.45
N LEU A 45 6.71 11.06 12.46
CA LEU A 45 6.45 12.49 12.46
C LEU A 45 7.39 13.19 11.50
N THR A 46 6.79 14.01 10.65
CA THR A 46 7.50 14.94 9.79
C THR A 46 7.18 16.35 10.29
N GLU A 47 8.19 17.04 10.79
CA GLU A 47 8.12 18.46 11.15
C GLU A 47 8.56 19.27 9.92
N SER A 48 7.65 20.10 9.40
CA SER A 48 8.00 21.18 8.47
C SER A 48 7.91 22.49 9.24
N ASP A 49 8.59 23.54 8.74
CA ASP A 49 8.78 24.85 9.38
C ASP A 49 7.50 25.53 9.91
N GLU A 50 6.31 25.02 9.55
CA GLU A 50 5.01 25.57 9.96
C GLU A 50 3.99 24.51 10.42
N TYR A 51 4.19 23.20 10.15
CA TYR A 51 3.22 22.15 10.51
C TYR A 51 3.85 20.77 10.75
N CYS A 52 3.35 20.06 11.76
CA CYS A 52 3.68 18.66 12.04
C CYS A 52 2.64 17.71 11.42
N SER A 53 3.10 16.63 10.79
CA SER A 53 2.24 15.58 10.24
C SER A 53 2.78 14.18 10.53
N THR A 54 1.90 13.20 10.56
CA THR A 54 2.23 11.76 10.68
C THR A 54 1.98 11.07 9.35
N LYS A 55 2.90 10.21 8.90
CA LYS A 55 2.65 9.38 7.71
C LYS A 55 1.88 8.11 8.09
N LEU A 56 0.77 7.86 7.39
CA LEU A 56 -0.10 6.70 7.59
C LEU A 56 -0.21 5.92 6.28
N MET A 57 -0.25 4.59 6.37
CA MET A 57 -0.62 3.72 5.25
C MET A 57 -2.03 3.19 5.50
N TYR A 58 -2.94 3.40 4.56
CA TYR A 58 -4.25 2.75 4.56
C TYR A 58 -4.25 1.56 3.61
N GLU A 59 -5.12 0.60 3.88
CA GLU A 59 -5.37 -0.55 3.04
C GLU A 59 -6.82 -1.00 3.19
N VAL A 60 -7.51 -1.17 2.07
CA VAL A 60 -8.87 -1.70 2.00
C VAL A 60 -8.82 -3.18 1.67
N VAL A 61 -9.44 -3.99 2.52
CA VAL A 61 -9.39 -5.45 2.45
C VAL A 61 -10.81 -6.01 2.31
N ASP A 62 -11.01 -6.87 1.31
CA ASP A 62 -12.20 -7.71 1.22
C ASP A 62 -11.88 -9.10 1.76
N ASN A 63 -12.17 -9.32 3.05
CA ASN A 63 -11.98 -10.61 3.71
C ASN A 63 -12.98 -11.68 3.25
N SER A 64 -14.02 -11.29 2.51
CA SER A 64 -15.22 -12.10 2.27
C SER A 64 -15.53 -12.34 0.80
N SER A 65 -14.72 -11.81 -0.12
CA SER A 65 -14.98 -11.86 -1.57
C SER A 65 -16.36 -11.31 -1.95
N ASN A 66 -16.88 -10.35 -1.17
CA ASN A 66 -18.15 -9.68 -1.44
C ASN A 66 -17.97 -8.48 -2.40
N TRP A 67 -16.76 -7.96 -2.52
CA TRP A 67 -16.44 -6.73 -3.23
C TRP A 67 -15.17 -6.91 -4.07
N ALA A 68 -15.24 -6.54 -5.35
CA ALA A 68 -14.02 -6.23 -6.08
C ALA A 68 -13.63 -4.78 -5.79
N VAL A 69 -12.45 -4.57 -5.18
CA VAL A 69 -11.88 -3.22 -5.04
C VAL A 69 -11.19 -2.85 -6.35
N CYS A 70 -11.72 -1.84 -7.03
CA CYS A 70 -11.26 -1.41 -8.34
C CYS A 70 -10.19 -0.31 -8.19
N GLY A 71 -9.00 -0.56 -8.72
CA GLY A 71 -7.88 0.39 -8.69
C GLY A 71 -6.92 0.18 -7.52
N LYS A 72 -6.51 1.27 -6.86
CA LYS A 72 -5.53 1.24 -5.76
C LYS A 72 -6.25 1.01 -4.42
N SER A 73 -6.09 -0.17 -3.84
CA SER A 73 -6.67 -0.53 -2.54
C SER A 73 -5.84 -0.06 -1.34
N SER A 74 -4.63 0.46 -1.55
CA SER A 74 -3.75 0.93 -0.47
C SER A 74 -2.95 2.16 -0.88
N GLY A 75 -2.55 2.97 0.10
CA GLY A 75 -1.71 4.14 -0.14
C GLY A 75 -1.23 4.84 1.13
N VAL A 76 -0.21 5.69 0.96
CA VAL A 76 0.35 6.51 2.05
C VAL A 76 -0.27 7.90 2.02
N LEU A 77 -0.62 8.43 3.18
CA LEU A 77 -1.10 9.80 3.37
C LEU A 77 -0.33 10.50 4.49
N SER A 78 -0.22 11.82 4.39
CA SER A 78 0.30 12.68 5.45
C SER A 78 -0.86 13.26 6.24
N MET A 79 -1.00 12.86 7.50
CA MET A 79 -2.08 13.27 8.39
C MET A 79 -1.60 14.38 9.33
N PRO A 80 -2.18 15.59 9.28
CA PRO A 80 -1.88 16.65 10.24
C PRO A 80 -2.11 16.17 11.68
N VAL A 81 -1.27 16.64 12.60
CA VAL A 81 -1.36 16.22 14.02
C VAL A 81 -2.41 16.98 14.83
N ALA A 82 -3.18 17.87 14.21
CA ALA A 82 -4.29 18.57 14.83
C ALA A 82 -5.48 17.64 15.07
N ALA A 83 -6.14 17.79 16.23
CA ALA A 83 -7.39 17.12 16.49
C ALA A 83 -8.42 17.45 15.40
N ARG A 84 -9.22 16.46 15.03
CA ARG A 84 -10.26 16.52 13.99
C ARG A 84 -9.74 16.67 12.56
N ALA A 85 -8.42 16.71 12.34
CA ALA A 85 -7.85 16.62 11.00
C ALA A 85 -8.39 15.37 10.29
N THR A 86 -8.96 15.56 9.11
CA THR A 86 -9.62 14.49 8.35
C THR A 86 -9.04 14.41 6.95
N HIS A 87 -8.71 13.21 6.51
CA HIS A 87 -8.28 12.91 5.16
C HIS A 87 -9.29 11.94 4.53
N LYS A 88 -9.70 12.22 3.29
CA LYS A 88 -10.67 11.42 2.54
C LYS A 88 -10.01 10.78 1.33
N VAL A 89 -10.17 9.47 1.20
CA VAL A 89 -9.71 8.70 0.04
C VAL A 89 -10.92 8.19 -0.71
N HIS A 90 -10.89 8.29 -2.03
CA HIS A 90 -11.95 7.80 -2.91
C HIS A 90 -11.41 6.65 -3.76
N MET A 91 -12.20 5.59 -3.89
CA MET A 91 -11.94 4.45 -4.77
C MET A 91 -13.27 3.88 -5.27
N GLU A 92 -13.22 2.94 -6.19
CA GLU A 92 -14.41 2.26 -6.69
C GLU A 92 -14.45 0.82 -6.17
N VAL A 93 -15.65 0.34 -5.88
CA VAL A 93 -15.90 -1.05 -5.50
C VAL A 93 -17.06 -1.60 -6.31
N MET A 94 -16.97 -2.86 -6.71
CA MET A 94 -18.05 -3.57 -7.41
C MET A 94 -18.57 -4.69 -6.51
N PRO A 95 -19.86 -4.69 -6.15
CA PRO A 95 -20.42 -5.78 -5.37
C PRO A 95 -20.53 -7.03 -6.25
N LEU A 96 -20.08 -8.16 -5.70
CA LEU A 96 -20.05 -9.45 -6.39
C LEU A 96 -21.31 -10.28 -6.13
N PHE A 97 -22.08 -9.92 -5.11
CA PHE A 97 -23.33 -10.58 -4.72
C PHE A 97 -24.43 -9.55 -4.43
N ALA A 98 -25.68 -9.98 -4.52
CA ALA A 98 -26.84 -9.22 -4.03
C ALA A 98 -27.12 -9.51 -2.55
N GLY A 99 -27.90 -8.63 -1.91
CA GLY A 99 -28.28 -8.75 -0.50
C GLY A 99 -27.62 -7.69 0.38
N TYR A 100 -27.56 -7.95 1.69
CA TYR A 100 -26.92 -7.04 2.65
C TYR A 100 -25.43 -7.38 2.76
N LEU A 101 -24.62 -6.66 1.99
CA LEU A 101 -23.18 -6.87 2.01
C LEU A 101 -22.53 -6.07 3.15
N PRO A 102 -21.64 -6.68 3.95
CA PRO A 102 -20.85 -5.93 4.91
C PRO A 102 -19.91 -4.97 4.19
N PHE A 103 -19.60 -3.84 4.83
CA PHE A 103 -18.58 -2.92 4.31
C PHE A 103 -17.20 -3.62 4.27
N PRO A 104 -16.34 -3.31 3.28
CA PRO A 104 -14.97 -3.80 3.27
C PRO A 104 -14.21 -3.26 4.49
N ASP A 105 -13.26 -4.04 4.98
CA ASP A 105 -12.44 -3.63 6.12
C ASP A 105 -11.39 -2.61 5.68
N VAL A 106 -11.06 -1.67 6.56
CA VAL A 106 -10.05 -0.65 6.30
C VAL A 106 -9.01 -0.70 7.40
N ARG A 107 -7.82 -1.16 7.04
CA ARG A 107 -6.66 -1.24 7.91
C ARG A 107 -5.86 0.04 7.82
N LEU A 108 -5.34 0.47 8.97
CA LEU A 108 -4.47 1.63 9.09
C LEU A 108 -3.18 1.20 9.76
N PHE A 109 -2.07 1.64 9.20
CA PHE A 109 -0.73 1.40 9.72
C PHE A 109 0.02 2.72 9.81
N LYS A 110 0.95 2.77 10.75
CA LYS A 110 1.94 3.82 10.82
C LYS A 110 3.00 3.58 9.77
N TYR A 111 3.28 4.60 8.96
CA TYR A 111 4.29 4.53 7.92
C TYR A 111 5.58 5.19 8.42
N LEU A 112 6.63 4.39 8.57
CA LEU A 112 7.94 4.82 9.06
C LEU A 112 8.88 4.94 7.85
N PRO A 113 9.07 6.15 7.30
CA PRO A 113 10.02 6.36 6.23
C PRO A 113 11.43 6.04 6.75
N HIS A 114 12.28 5.51 5.88
CA HIS A 114 13.69 5.53 6.24
C HIS A 114 14.24 6.93 6.08
N HIS A 115 14.65 7.49 7.20
CA HIS A 115 15.78 8.38 7.17
C HIS A 115 16.98 7.49 6.83
N SER A 116 17.54 7.59 5.62
CA SER A 116 18.97 7.30 5.49
C SER A 116 19.60 8.08 6.62
N ALA A 117 20.30 7.40 7.53
CA ALA A 117 20.95 8.03 8.67
C ALA A 117 21.42 9.41 8.24
N HIS A 118 21.01 10.46 8.96
CA HIS A 118 21.85 11.64 8.99
C HIS A 118 23.21 11.09 9.38
N SER A 119 24.03 10.85 8.37
CA SER A 119 25.41 10.59 8.52
C SER A 119 25.91 11.88 9.13
N THR A 120 26.05 11.85 10.45
CA THR A 120 27.27 12.32 11.07
C THR A 120 28.41 11.57 10.37
N GLN A 121 28.65 11.90 9.10
CA GLN A 121 29.87 11.59 8.39
C GLN A 121 30.86 12.54 9.04
N LEU A 122 31.34 12.14 10.22
CA LEU A 122 32.68 12.50 10.62
C LEU A 122 33.54 12.19 9.40
N ASP A 123 34.25 13.21 8.93
CA ASP A 123 35.27 13.15 7.92
C ASP A 123 36.18 11.94 8.20
N ALA A 124 35.82 10.81 7.60
CA ALA A 124 36.61 9.61 7.58
C ALA A 124 36.78 9.31 6.10
N ASP A 125 37.90 9.81 5.60
CA ASP A 125 38.70 9.08 4.63
C ASP A 125 38.14 9.10 3.21
N SER A 126 38.29 10.28 2.59
CA SER A 126 38.44 10.45 1.13
C SER A 126 39.72 9.74 0.62
N TRP A 127 39.80 8.42 0.79
CA TRP A 127 40.79 7.56 0.15
C TRP A 127 40.21 7.03 -1.14
N ILE A 128 40.35 7.82 -2.21
CA ILE A 128 40.30 7.30 -3.56
C ILE A 128 41.48 7.96 -4.29
N GLU A 129 42.65 7.33 -4.20
CA GLU A 129 43.70 7.59 -5.18
C GLU A 129 43.22 7.05 -6.53
N ASN A 130 43.32 7.92 -7.54
CA ASN A 130 42.91 7.69 -8.90
C ASN A 130 43.69 6.53 -9.53
N ASP A 131 43.00 5.47 -9.94
CA ASP A 131 43.56 4.45 -10.80
C ASP A 131 43.29 4.83 -12.27
N ASN A 132 44.28 5.49 -12.89
CA ASN A 132 44.26 5.83 -14.31
C ASN A 132 44.66 4.59 -15.14
N LEU A 133 43.71 4.11 -15.95
CA LEU A 133 43.91 3.07 -16.95
C LEU A 133 44.95 3.45 -18.03
N SER A 134 45.66 2.44 -18.55
CA SER A 134 46.03 2.20 -19.97
C SER A 134 47.28 1.27 -20.03
N VAL A 135 47.60 0.42 -21.01
CA VAL A 135 47.25 0.22 -22.43
C VAL A 135 47.43 -1.29 -22.76
N ASP A 136 46.65 -1.75 -23.73
CA ASP A 136 46.69 -3.00 -24.50
C ASP A 136 48.05 -3.66 -24.76
N LYS A 137 48.02 -5.01 -24.86
CA LYS A 137 48.91 -5.74 -25.77
C LYS A 137 48.26 -7.02 -26.31
N ASN A 138 47.92 -6.98 -27.59
CA ASN A 138 47.50 -8.09 -28.44
C ASN A 138 48.53 -9.22 -28.47
N THR A 139 48.08 -10.47 -28.49
CA THR A 139 48.78 -11.59 -29.16
C THR A 139 47.76 -12.66 -29.57
N ASP A 140 47.84 -13.07 -30.84
CA ASP A 140 47.00 -14.02 -31.57
C ASP A 140 47.04 -15.46 -31.00
N ASP A 141 45.98 -16.26 -31.24
CA ASP A 141 45.96 -17.32 -32.28
C ASP A 141 44.82 -18.35 -32.11
N GLN A 142 44.20 -18.68 -33.26
CA GLN A 142 43.90 -20.04 -33.72
C GLN A 142 42.63 -20.84 -33.30
N ALA A 143 41.76 -21.00 -34.32
CA ALA A 143 41.04 -22.19 -34.80
C ALA A 143 39.85 -22.83 -34.04
N ASP A 144 38.73 -22.84 -34.78
CA ASP A 144 37.79 -23.93 -35.05
C ASP A 144 37.00 -24.65 -33.95
N SER A 145 35.72 -24.87 -34.32
CA SER A 145 34.86 -26.01 -33.99
C SER A 145 33.61 -25.67 -33.20
N SER A 146 32.48 -25.94 -33.85
CA SER A 146 31.16 -26.11 -33.28
C SER A 146 31.16 -27.12 -32.12
N SER A 147 30.35 -26.87 -31.09
CA SER A 147 29.50 -27.90 -30.49
C SER A 147 28.52 -27.33 -29.46
N ILE A 148 27.27 -27.73 -29.63
CA ILE A 148 26.19 -27.64 -28.67
C ILE A 148 26.52 -28.61 -27.54
N LYS A 149 26.46 -28.18 -26.27
CA LYS A 149 26.22 -29.07 -25.10
C LYS A 149 25.85 -28.31 -23.83
N SER A 150 24.64 -28.61 -23.37
CA SER A 150 24.06 -28.43 -22.04
C SER A 150 25.02 -28.75 -20.87
N ARG A 151 24.89 -28.02 -19.74
CA ARG A 151 24.58 -28.53 -18.37
C ARG A 151 25.08 -27.60 -17.25
N GLY A 152 24.24 -27.46 -16.22
CA GLY A 152 24.57 -26.96 -14.87
C GLY A 152 24.35 -25.45 -14.75
N SER A 153 23.31 -24.93 -14.08
CA SER A 153 23.10 -24.98 -12.63
C SER A 153 24.41 -25.16 -11.87
N LEU A 154 24.93 -24.06 -11.34
CA LEU A 154 25.39 -23.86 -9.96
C LEU A 154 26.14 -22.52 -9.89
N HIS A 155 25.82 -21.75 -8.84
CA HIS A 155 26.47 -20.53 -8.34
C HIS A 155 26.10 -19.20 -9.00
N SER A 156 24.99 -18.62 -8.53
CA SER A 156 24.91 -17.16 -8.36
C SER A 156 25.53 -16.79 -7.00
N THR A 157 26.87 -16.86 -6.91
CA THR A 157 27.64 -16.18 -5.87
C THR A 157 28.21 -14.91 -6.47
N ALA A 158 27.38 -13.88 -6.53
CA ALA A 158 27.82 -12.51 -6.62
C ALA A 158 26.74 -11.68 -5.91
N SER A 159 26.83 -11.66 -4.58
CA SER A 159 26.27 -10.59 -3.77
C SER A 159 27.02 -9.32 -4.13
N THR A 160 26.65 -8.72 -5.26
CA THR A 160 26.87 -7.30 -5.45
C THR A 160 26.09 -6.66 -4.31
N GLU A 161 26.80 -6.05 -3.35
CA GLU A 161 26.19 -5.16 -2.37
C GLU A 161 25.50 -4.04 -3.13
N THR A 162 24.27 -4.26 -3.57
CA THR A 162 23.37 -3.16 -3.81
C THR A 162 23.27 -2.49 -2.45
N ARG A 163 23.89 -1.31 -2.31
CA ARG A 163 23.50 -0.30 -1.31
C ARG A 163 22.03 0.02 -1.57
N GLY A 164 21.16 -0.93 -1.26
CA GLY A 164 19.73 -0.79 -1.35
C GLY A 164 19.36 0.27 -0.36
N PHE A 165 18.72 1.33 -0.84
CA PHE A 165 18.12 2.30 0.05
C PHE A 165 17.22 1.53 1.03
N PRO A 166 17.34 1.79 2.34
CA PRO A 166 16.59 1.04 3.33
C PRO A 166 15.07 1.18 3.08
N MET A 167 14.34 0.06 3.17
CA MET A 167 12.95 -0.06 2.70
C MET A 167 11.90 0.31 3.77
N PRO A 168 11.02 1.29 3.53
CA PRO A 168 10.15 1.87 4.58
C PRO A 168 9.38 0.81 5.36
N ARG A 169 9.25 1.03 6.67
CA ARG A 169 8.63 0.06 7.59
C ARG A 169 7.17 0.43 7.85
N LEU A 170 6.32 -0.58 7.94
CA LEU A 170 4.93 -0.44 8.41
C LEU A 170 4.82 -0.97 9.83
N GLN A 171 4.15 -0.21 10.69
CA GLN A 171 3.89 -0.61 12.07
C GLN A 171 2.38 -0.58 12.34
N SER A 172 1.86 -1.67 12.90
CA SER A 172 0.47 -1.75 13.35
C SER A 172 0.23 -0.85 14.55
N PHE A 173 -0.96 -0.24 14.61
CA PHE A 173 -1.39 0.48 15.79
C PHE A 173 -1.69 -0.47 16.96
N PRO A 174 -1.37 -0.08 18.21
CA PRO A 174 -1.85 -0.79 19.39
C PRO A 174 -3.38 -0.90 19.42
N ALA A 175 -3.88 -1.94 20.08
CA ALA A 175 -5.31 -2.16 20.25
C ALA A 175 -5.99 -0.91 20.85
N GLY A 176 -7.13 -0.52 20.27
CA GLY A 176 -7.90 0.65 20.71
C GLY A 176 -7.36 2.01 20.24
N GLN A 177 -6.27 2.08 19.47
CA GLN A 177 -5.83 3.33 18.84
C GLN A 177 -6.54 3.62 17.53
N VAL A 178 -6.99 2.62 16.79
CA VAL A 178 -7.79 2.80 15.57
C VAL A 178 -9.19 2.25 15.83
N PHE A 179 -10.21 3.07 15.59
CA PHE A 179 -11.60 2.67 15.66
C PHE A 179 -12.21 2.74 14.26
N ASN A 180 -12.80 1.64 13.79
CA ASN A 180 -13.49 1.58 12.52
C ASN A 180 -15.01 1.72 12.77
N SER A 181 -15.56 2.91 12.51
CA SER A 181 -16.99 3.24 12.68
C SER A 181 -17.90 2.45 11.73
N SER A 182 -17.37 1.96 10.61
CA SER A 182 -18.10 1.16 9.64
C SER A 182 -18.13 -0.33 9.97
N THR A 183 -17.46 -0.76 11.04
CA THR A 183 -17.49 -2.17 11.47
C THR A 183 -18.92 -2.60 11.80
N GLY A 184 -19.38 -3.69 11.18
CA GLY A 184 -20.74 -4.20 11.37
C GLY A 184 -21.83 -3.47 10.58
N MET A 185 -21.48 -2.44 9.81
CA MET A 185 -22.41 -1.83 8.86
C MET A 185 -22.57 -2.72 7.63
N GLN A 186 -23.77 -2.68 7.02
CA GLN A 186 -24.09 -3.37 5.77
C GLN A 186 -24.83 -2.43 4.82
N ILE A 187 -24.73 -2.69 3.52
CA ILE A 187 -25.46 -1.96 2.47
C ILE A 187 -26.28 -2.96 1.64
N LEU A 188 -27.49 -2.55 1.25
CA LEU A 188 -28.34 -3.33 0.37
C LEU A 188 -27.84 -3.21 -1.08
N VAL A 189 -27.57 -4.37 -1.70
CA VAL A 189 -27.23 -4.52 -3.10
C VAL A 189 -28.34 -5.27 -3.83
N ILE A 190 -28.81 -4.71 -4.93
CA ILE A 190 -29.87 -5.30 -5.76
C ILE A 190 -29.23 -6.20 -6.83
N PRO A 191 -29.82 -7.36 -7.16
CA PRO A 191 -29.35 -8.16 -8.29
C PRO A 191 -29.42 -7.37 -9.59
N SER A 192 -28.44 -7.59 -10.47
CA SER A 192 -28.55 -7.10 -11.84
C SER A 192 -29.65 -7.90 -12.56
N LYS A 193 -30.32 -7.33 -13.57
CA LYS A 193 -31.38 -8.05 -14.30
C LYS A 193 -30.85 -9.23 -15.13
N ASP A 194 -29.52 -9.42 -15.19
CA ASP A 194 -28.83 -10.39 -16.04
C ASP A 194 -28.11 -11.50 -15.25
N ASP A 195 -28.58 -11.83 -14.04
CA ASP A 195 -28.19 -13.11 -13.44
C ASP A 195 -28.95 -14.23 -14.16
N HIS A 196 -28.26 -14.86 -15.12
CA HIS A 196 -28.71 -16.05 -15.81
C HIS A 196 -29.29 -17.04 -14.79
N VAL A 197 -30.60 -17.23 -14.84
CA VAL A 197 -31.24 -18.41 -14.27
C VAL A 197 -30.53 -19.60 -14.90
N LEU A 198 -29.64 -20.26 -14.15
CA LEU A 198 -29.20 -21.61 -14.47
C LEU A 198 -30.43 -22.48 -14.25
N GLU A 199 -31.29 -22.59 -15.27
CA GLU A 199 -32.34 -23.58 -15.32
C GLU A 199 -31.67 -24.96 -15.30
N VAL A 200 -31.50 -25.53 -14.11
CA VAL A 200 -31.06 -26.91 -13.95
C VAL A 200 -32.27 -27.79 -14.27
N ASN A 201 -32.43 -28.14 -15.54
CA ASN A 201 -33.39 -29.16 -15.94
C ASN A 201 -32.88 -30.51 -15.44
N VAL A 202 -33.46 -30.99 -14.33
CA VAL A 202 -33.31 -32.38 -13.90
C VAL A 202 -34.04 -33.23 -14.93
N THR A 203 -33.27 -34.02 -15.70
CA THR A 203 -33.80 -35.00 -16.66
C THR A 203 -33.92 -36.36 -15.99
#